data_AF-A0A256YX26-F1
#
_entry.id   AF-A0A256YX26-F1
#
_cell.length_a   1.000
_cell.length_b   1.000
_cell.length_c   1.000
_cell.angle_alpha   90.00
_cell.angle_beta   90.00
_cell.angle_gamma   90.00
#
_symmetry.space_group_name_H-M   'P 1'
#
loop_
_entity.id
_entity.type
_entity.pdbx_description
1 polymer ?
#
loop_
_entity_poly.entity_id
_entity_poly.type
_entity_poly.pdbx_seq_one_letter_code
_entity_poly.pdbx_strand_id
1 'polypeptide(L)'
;MRDTGRERGASIINGYPASVGMDRSILPPAPHLRTWKGKFIRVNTFYSAAGISTSMFCDTPAGRIVMEAGDGCSRDIIELARHLPEESARSMNGIREHAEDILGIVISHPHYDHYSGLLNLLSFLHLVGRRGNVRILYPEGSTPVEDLVEHFKSTLWERCPFEIELKGMKGEEELDLGGPVLRTFPVTHRNSRPGAVGGPVPAMAYSISFNGERIAYSGDTCPSPELAGFFRDADLGIVEATYDRTPRGHEKVHMDIASSLEAASLAKKYWLTHFTSASYKALLSRRDLADGVIPPVPRAERP
;
A
#
# COMPACT_ATOMS: atom_id res chain seq x y z
N MET A 1 14.64 23.35 64.54
CA MET A 1 15.79 22.53 64.09
C MET A 1 15.59 21.13 64.65
N ARG A 2 15.44 20.03 63.91
CA ARG A 2 15.46 19.74 62.48
C ARG A 2 14.35 18.71 62.22
N ASP A 3 13.64 18.92 61.13
CA ASP A 3 12.64 18.03 60.56
C ASP A 3 13.37 16.84 59.89
N THR A 4 13.06 15.61 60.29
CA THR A 4 13.65 14.38 59.74
C THR A 4 12.78 13.88 58.60
N GLY A 5 12.97 14.50 57.42
CA GLY A 5 12.39 14.06 56.16
C GLY A 5 12.81 12.63 55.82
N ARG A 6 11.83 11.72 55.84
CA ARG A 6 11.92 10.36 55.33
C ARG A 6 11.87 10.44 53.79
N GLU A 7 13.03 10.40 53.14
CA GLU A 7 13.11 10.16 51.70
C GLU A 7 12.52 8.77 51.39
N ARG A 8 11.39 8.74 50.67
CA ARG A 8 10.88 7.51 50.06
C ARG A 8 11.69 7.27 48.79
N GLY A 9 12.29 6.09 48.71
CA GLY A 9 13.13 5.66 47.61
C GLY A 9 12.43 5.77 46.26
N ALA A 10 13.13 6.37 45.30
CA ALA A 10 12.85 6.19 43.89
C ALA A 10 13.16 4.73 43.53
N SER A 11 12.13 3.96 43.16
CA SER A 11 12.32 2.64 42.55
C SER A 11 12.90 2.84 41.16
N ILE A 12 14.18 2.53 41.01
CA ILE A 12 14.85 2.49 39.71
C ILE A 12 14.40 1.20 39.00
N ILE A 13 13.63 1.34 37.93
CA ILE A 13 13.43 0.28 36.94
C ILE A 13 13.90 0.85 35.60
N ASN A 14 15.03 0.35 35.10
CA ASN A 14 15.62 0.64 33.78
C ASN A 14 15.82 2.12 33.38
N GLY A 15 16.57 2.89 34.19
CA GLY A 15 17.46 3.96 33.69
C GLY A 15 16.88 5.14 32.89
N TYR A 16 15.57 5.25 32.70
CA TYR A 16 14.94 6.39 32.03
C TYR A 16 14.01 7.14 33.01
N PRO A 17 14.11 8.47 33.13
CA PRO A 17 13.18 9.24 33.94
C PRO A 17 11.77 9.11 33.36
N ALA A 18 10.84 8.65 34.18
CA ALA A 18 9.41 8.62 33.90
C ALA A 18 8.85 10.05 33.91
N SER A 19 9.08 10.82 32.85
CA SER A 19 8.37 12.04 32.42
C SER A 19 9.21 12.90 31.48
N VAL A 20 9.77 12.33 30.41
CA VAL A 20 10.11 13.15 29.25
C VAL A 20 8.85 13.23 28.40
N GLY A 21 8.13 14.35 28.50
CA GLY A 21 7.09 14.67 27.53
C GLY A 21 7.72 14.61 26.14
N MET A 22 7.37 13.57 25.37
CA MET A 22 7.90 13.39 24.04
C MET A 22 7.34 14.53 23.18
N ASP A 23 8.16 15.52 22.88
CA ASP A 23 7.82 16.57 21.93
C ASP A 23 7.47 15.89 20.60
N ARG A 24 6.18 15.93 20.27
CA ARG A 24 5.61 15.26 19.09
C ARG A 24 6.14 15.84 17.78
N SER A 25 6.88 16.96 17.83
CA SER A 25 7.60 17.53 16.68
C SER A 25 8.93 16.84 16.36
N ILE A 26 9.40 15.90 17.21
CA ILE A 26 10.68 15.18 17.02
C ILE A 26 10.51 13.88 16.21
N LEU A 27 9.29 13.42 15.95
CA LEU A 27 9.09 12.33 14.98
C LEU A 27 9.26 12.92 13.58
N PRO A 28 10.28 12.52 12.79
CA PRO A 28 10.37 12.96 11.41
C PRO A 28 9.08 12.53 10.71
N PRO A 29 8.43 13.40 9.91
CA PRO A 29 7.30 12.97 9.10
C PRO A 29 7.77 11.77 8.27
N ALA A 30 6.97 10.70 8.17
CA ALA A 30 7.31 9.57 7.31
C ALA A 30 7.59 10.13 5.91
N PRO A 31 8.85 10.20 5.45
CA PRO A 31 9.24 11.09 4.36
C PRO A 31 8.71 10.64 3.00
N HIS A 32 7.98 9.53 2.98
CA HIS A 32 7.42 8.87 1.81
C HIS A 32 5.89 8.73 1.87
N LEU A 33 5.25 9.06 3.01
CA LEU A 33 3.80 8.94 3.16
C LEU A 33 3.09 10.03 2.36
N ARG A 34 2.31 9.60 1.36
CA ARG A 34 1.41 10.44 0.59
C ARG A 34 -0.02 10.08 0.92
N THR A 35 -0.83 11.07 1.28
CA THR A 35 -2.23 10.86 1.65
C THR A 35 -3.19 11.65 0.77
N TRP A 36 -4.20 10.98 0.25
CA TRP A 36 -5.38 11.58 -0.36
C TRP A 36 -6.56 11.35 0.57
N LYS A 37 -7.38 12.39 0.76
CA LYS A 37 -8.58 12.34 1.57
C LYS A 37 -9.76 12.76 0.70
N GLY A 38 -10.63 11.80 0.42
CA GLY A 38 -11.96 12.01 -0.09
C GLY A 38 -12.96 12.29 1.04
N LYS A 39 -14.25 12.16 0.73
CA LYS A 39 -15.35 12.31 1.67
C LYS A 39 -15.48 11.10 2.59
N PHE A 40 -15.27 9.90 2.07
CA PHE A 40 -15.41 8.63 2.78
C PHE A 40 -14.18 7.73 2.65
N ILE A 41 -13.39 7.90 1.60
CA ILE A 41 -12.19 7.12 1.34
C ILE A 41 -10.95 7.97 1.67
N ARG A 42 -9.98 7.36 2.33
CA ARG A 42 -8.62 7.88 2.47
C ARG A 42 -7.65 6.88 1.86
N VAL A 43 -6.76 7.34 1.00
CA VAL A 43 -5.67 6.52 0.46
C VAL A 43 -4.34 7.00 1.02
N ASN A 44 -3.56 6.08 1.57
CA ASN A 44 -2.21 6.30 2.06
C ASN A 44 -1.25 5.45 1.22
N THR A 45 -0.33 6.10 0.50
CA THR A 45 0.77 5.44 -0.20
C THR A 45 2.04 5.64 0.61
N PHE A 46 2.60 4.57 1.15
CA PHE A 46 3.84 4.62 1.94
C PHE A 46 5.07 4.50 1.06
N TYR A 47 5.02 3.56 0.12
CA TYR A 47 6.12 3.30 -0.79
C TYR A 47 5.60 2.73 -2.11
N SER A 48 6.20 3.15 -3.22
CA SER A 48 5.97 2.56 -4.53
C SER A 48 7.13 2.90 -5.46
N ALA A 49 8.00 1.93 -5.70
CA ALA A 49 9.13 2.03 -6.61
C ALA A 49 9.30 0.71 -7.36
N ALA A 50 9.48 0.83 -8.68
CA ALA A 50 9.48 -0.32 -9.58
C ALA A 50 10.60 -1.32 -9.25
N GLY A 51 10.21 -2.58 -9.07
CA GLY A 51 11.11 -3.68 -8.74
C GLY A 51 11.60 -3.68 -7.29
N ILE A 52 11.10 -2.78 -6.44
CA ILE A 52 11.48 -2.72 -5.01
C ILE A 52 10.29 -3.07 -4.13
N SER A 53 9.25 -2.24 -4.11
CA SER A 53 8.06 -2.45 -3.29
C SER A 53 6.96 -1.50 -3.71
N THR A 54 5.70 -1.94 -3.63
CA THR A 54 4.51 -1.09 -3.58
C THR A 54 3.64 -1.49 -2.39
N SER A 55 3.28 -0.51 -1.56
CA SER A 55 2.31 -0.68 -0.47
C SER A 55 1.46 0.57 -0.28
N MET A 56 0.15 0.36 -0.35
CA MET A 56 -0.87 1.38 -0.18
C MET A 56 -2.01 0.87 0.71
N PHE A 57 -2.75 1.79 1.32
CA PHE A 57 -3.89 1.48 2.19
C PHE A 57 -5.08 2.37 1.83
N CYS A 58 -6.23 1.74 1.60
CA CYS A 58 -7.51 2.40 1.39
C CYS A 58 -8.36 2.24 2.65
N ASP A 59 -8.50 3.31 3.42
CA ASP A 59 -9.33 3.38 4.62
C ASP A 59 -10.74 3.87 4.27
N THR A 60 -11.75 3.21 4.84
CA THR A 60 -13.16 3.60 4.82
C THR A 60 -13.73 3.52 6.24
N PRO A 61 -14.92 4.10 6.52
CA PRO A 61 -15.62 3.88 7.79
C PRO A 61 -15.90 2.41 8.13
N ALA A 62 -15.95 1.52 7.15
CA ALA A 62 -16.19 0.09 7.37
C ALA A 62 -14.90 -0.68 7.71
N GLY A 63 -13.72 -0.13 7.39
CA GLY A 63 -12.44 -0.78 7.56
C GLY A 63 -11.45 -0.46 6.44
N ARG A 64 -10.35 -1.21 6.41
CA ARG A 64 -9.17 -0.98 5.58
C ARG A 64 -8.99 -2.07 4.53
N ILE A 65 -8.59 -1.65 3.34
CA ILE A 65 -8.11 -2.53 2.28
C ILE A 65 -6.62 -2.26 2.06
N VAL A 66 -5.80 -3.30 2.14
CA VAL A 66 -4.38 -3.23 1.77
C VAL A 66 -4.31 -3.37 0.25
N MET A 67 -3.71 -2.39 -0.41
CA MET A 67 -3.54 -2.31 -1.86
C MET A 67 -2.07 -2.55 -2.19
N GLU A 68 -1.77 -3.72 -2.72
CA GLU A 68 -0.43 -4.32 -2.80
C GLU A 68 0.22 -4.52 -1.42
N ALA A 69 0.98 -5.60 -1.30
CA ALA A 69 1.72 -5.95 -0.09
C ALA A 69 3.18 -6.24 -0.45
N GLY A 70 3.87 -5.25 -1.00
CA GLY A 70 5.31 -5.27 -1.23
C GLY A 70 6.13 -5.31 0.07
N ASP A 71 7.45 -5.45 -0.07
CA ASP A 71 8.36 -5.46 1.09
C ASP A 71 8.15 -4.24 1.98
N GLY A 72 8.12 -4.45 3.29
CA GLY A 72 7.88 -3.41 4.29
C GLY A 72 6.42 -3.13 4.64
N CYS A 73 5.43 -3.74 3.97
CA CYS A 73 4.00 -3.49 4.24
C CYS A 73 3.60 -3.64 5.73
N SER A 74 4.17 -4.60 6.48
CA SER A 74 3.92 -4.74 7.92
C SER A 74 4.47 -3.56 8.74
N ARG A 75 5.60 -2.97 8.34
CA ARG A 75 6.15 -1.74 8.93
C ARG A 75 5.22 -0.56 8.62
N ASP A 76 4.72 -0.49 7.39
CA ASP A 76 3.85 0.61 6.93
C ASP A 76 2.52 0.65 7.68
N ILE A 77 1.93 -0.50 8.02
CA ILE A 77 0.73 -0.57 8.88
C ILE A 77 0.99 0.01 10.27
N ILE A 78 2.14 -0.31 10.86
CA ILE A 78 2.53 0.23 12.17
C ILE A 78 2.76 1.74 12.06
N GLU A 79 3.45 2.19 11.02
CA GLU A 79 3.66 3.62 10.78
C GLU A 79 2.34 4.37 10.53
N LEU A 80 1.37 3.77 9.86
CA LEU A 80 0.02 4.32 9.73
C LEU A 80 -0.64 4.56 11.09
N ALA A 81 -0.54 3.60 12.01
CA ALA A 81 -1.04 3.75 13.38
C ALA A 81 -0.32 4.88 14.14
N ARG A 82 0.97 5.10 13.89
CA ARG A 82 1.75 6.19 14.52
C ARG A 82 1.33 7.57 14.03
N HIS A 83 0.78 7.68 12.83
CA HIS A 83 0.25 8.94 12.30
C HIS A 83 -1.17 9.24 12.81
N LEU A 84 -1.77 8.35 13.61
CA LEU A 84 -3.03 8.62 14.28
C LEU A 84 -2.81 9.50 15.52
N PRO A 85 -3.75 10.43 15.79
CA PRO A 85 -3.62 11.42 16.86
C PRO A 85 -3.75 10.81 18.27
N GLU A 86 -4.44 9.68 18.40
CA GLU A 86 -4.70 9.00 19.67
C GLU A 86 -3.54 8.07 20.07
N GLU A 87 -3.07 8.18 21.32
CA GLU A 87 -1.99 7.32 21.83
C GLU A 87 -2.43 5.87 22.03
N SER A 88 -3.70 5.63 22.33
CA SER A 88 -4.30 4.29 22.47
C SER A 88 -4.12 3.45 21.21
N ALA A 89 -4.22 4.06 20.03
CA ALA A 89 -4.02 3.44 18.73
C ALA A 89 -2.59 2.86 18.55
N ARG A 90 -1.61 3.33 19.34
CA ARG A 90 -0.20 2.91 19.29
C ARG A 90 0.13 1.84 20.33
N SER A 91 -0.80 1.51 21.22
CA SER A 91 -0.65 0.40 22.17
C SER A 91 -0.74 -0.95 21.44
N MET A 92 -0.32 -2.05 22.07
CA MET A 92 -0.52 -3.39 21.49
C MET A 92 -1.99 -3.69 21.17
N ASN A 93 -2.93 -3.17 21.96
CA ASN A 93 -4.36 -3.30 21.69
C ASN A 93 -4.78 -2.47 20.47
N GLY A 94 -4.30 -1.24 20.33
CA GLY A 94 -4.58 -0.40 19.17
C GLY A 94 -3.96 -0.96 17.88
N ILE A 95 -2.74 -1.51 17.96
CA ILE A 95 -2.10 -2.22 16.84
C ILE A 95 -2.96 -3.42 16.42
N ARG A 96 -3.50 -4.18 17.40
CA ARG A 96 -4.41 -5.27 17.11
C ARG A 96 -5.71 -4.77 16.48
N GLU A 97 -6.31 -3.69 16.97
CA GLU A 97 -7.50 -3.08 16.35
C GLU A 97 -7.25 -2.71 14.88
N HIS A 98 -6.11 -2.08 14.57
CA HIS A 98 -5.71 -1.82 13.18
C HIS A 98 -5.49 -3.08 12.36
N ALA A 99 -4.97 -4.13 13.00
CA ALA A 99 -4.86 -5.42 12.36
C ALA A 99 -6.25 -6.00 12.08
N GLU A 100 -7.23 -5.88 12.98
CA GLU A 100 -8.63 -6.34 12.82
C GLU A 100 -9.40 -5.54 11.76
N ASP A 101 -9.13 -4.23 11.62
CA ASP A 101 -9.75 -3.36 10.61
C ASP A 101 -9.48 -3.78 9.16
N ILE A 102 -8.50 -4.65 8.92
CA ILE A 102 -8.19 -5.13 7.57
C ILE A 102 -9.32 -6.04 7.08
N LEU A 103 -10.06 -5.56 6.08
CA LEU A 103 -11.15 -6.26 5.41
C LEU A 103 -10.63 -7.18 4.30
N GLY A 104 -9.55 -6.77 3.63
CA GLY A 104 -8.96 -7.54 2.55
C GLY A 104 -7.60 -6.99 2.12
N ILE A 105 -6.84 -7.84 1.45
CA ILE A 105 -5.57 -7.53 0.81
C ILE A 105 -5.76 -7.80 -0.68
N VAL A 106 -5.46 -6.81 -1.53
CA VAL A 106 -5.61 -6.92 -2.99
C VAL A 106 -4.22 -6.82 -3.61
N ILE A 107 -3.85 -7.82 -4.40
CA ILE A 107 -2.60 -7.90 -5.14
C ILE A 107 -2.91 -7.80 -6.61
N SER A 108 -2.32 -6.85 -7.33
CA SER A 108 -2.62 -6.62 -8.75
C SER A 108 -2.03 -7.68 -9.68
N HIS A 109 -0.86 -8.25 -9.34
CA HIS A 109 -0.15 -9.26 -10.13
C HIS A 109 1.01 -9.90 -9.32
N PRO A 110 1.57 -11.06 -9.76
CA PRO A 110 2.53 -11.82 -8.96
C PRO A 110 4.00 -11.42 -9.18
N HIS A 111 4.32 -10.12 -9.22
CA HIS A 111 5.72 -9.66 -9.13
C HIS A 111 6.13 -9.35 -7.71
N TYR A 112 7.39 -9.65 -7.39
CA TYR A 112 7.91 -9.68 -6.03
C TYR A 112 7.65 -8.39 -5.25
N ASP A 113 7.81 -7.24 -5.88
CA ASP A 113 7.59 -5.92 -5.30
C ASP A 113 6.12 -5.62 -4.96
N HIS A 114 5.17 -6.45 -5.38
CA HIS A 114 3.74 -6.25 -5.11
C HIS A 114 3.17 -7.23 -4.07
N TYR A 115 3.81 -8.38 -3.83
CA TYR A 115 3.28 -9.41 -2.90
C TYR A 115 4.27 -9.93 -1.85
N SER A 116 5.57 -9.65 -1.96
CA SER A 116 6.60 -10.24 -1.09
C SER A 116 6.43 -9.95 0.40
N GLY A 117 5.82 -8.81 0.74
CA GLY A 117 5.48 -8.43 2.11
C GLY A 117 4.34 -9.22 2.72
N LEU A 118 3.57 -10.00 1.95
CA LEU A 118 2.47 -10.82 2.47
C LEU A 118 2.93 -11.75 3.59
N LEU A 119 4.11 -12.36 3.48
CA LEU A 119 4.58 -13.33 4.48
C LEU A 119 4.78 -12.63 5.83
N ASN A 120 5.42 -11.46 5.79
CA ASN A 120 5.67 -10.63 6.95
C ASN A 120 4.37 -10.05 7.52
N LEU A 121 3.44 -9.66 6.65
CA LEU A 121 2.12 -9.16 7.05
C LEU A 121 1.31 -10.25 7.76
N LEU A 122 1.17 -11.44 7.17
CA LEU A 122 0.43 -12.55 7.77
C LEU A 122 1.04 -13.00 9.09
N SER A 123 2.37 -13.07 9.16
CA SER A 123 3.11 -13.35 10.39
C SER A 123 2.85 -12.30 11.46
N PHE A 124 2.79 -11.02 11.07
CA PHE A 124 2.44 -9.93 11.97
C PHE A 124 1.00 -10.03 12.46
N LEU A 125 0.03 -10.28 11.58
CA LEU A 125 -1.38 -10.45 11.95
C LEU A 125 -1.58 -11.61 12.94
N HIS A 126 -0.85 -12.71 12.73
CA HIS A 126 -0.80 -13.83 13.67
C HIS A 126 -0.19 -13.41 15.02
N LEU A 127 0.97 -12.75 15.00
CA LEU A 127 1.68 -12.30 16.20
C LEU A 127 0.84 -11.37 17.08
N VAL A 128 0.10 -10.42 16.48
CA VAL A 128 -0.74 -9.47 17.24
C VAL A 128 -2.09 -10.07 17.64
N GLY A 129 -2.35 -11.34 17.32
CA GLY A 129 -3.53 -12.07 17.75
C GLY A 129 -4.81 -11.65 17.03
N ARG A 130 -4.73 -11.29 15.74
CA ARG A 130 -5.91 -11.06 14.90
C ARG A 130 -6.84 -12.29 14.95
N ARG A 131 -8.15 -12.06 14.96
CA ARG A 131 -9.19 -13.11 14.96
C ARG A 131 -10.10 -13.07 13.74
N GLY A 132 -10.29 -11.90 13.13
CA GLY A 132 -11.08 -11.78 11.91
C GLY A 132 -10.43 -12.52 10.74
N ASN A 133 -11.24 -13.18 9.91
CA ASN A 133 -10.74 -13.80 8.66
C ASN A 133 -10.14 -12.75 7.73
N VAL A 134 -9.13 -13.13 6.94
CA VAL A 134 -8.49 -12.23 5.97
C VAL A 134 -8.78 -12.75 4.58
N ARG A 135 -9.30 -11.88 3.70
CA ARG A 135 -9.43 -12.17 2.27
C ARG A 135 -8.20 -11.65 1.54
N ILE A 136 -7.62 -12.48 0.68
CA ILE A 136 -6.55 -12.08 -0.23
C ILE A 136 -7.07 -12.26 -1.66
N LEU A 137 -7.20 -11.16 -2.38
CA LEU A 137 -7.66 -11.10 -3.75
C LEU A 137 -6.49 -10.90 -4.69
N TYR A 138 -6.43 -11.69 -5.75
CA TYR A 138 -5.33 -11.67 -6.72
C TYR A 138 -5.82 -12.18 -8.07
N PRO A 139 -5.14 -11.88 -9.20
CA PRO A 139 -5.51 -12.47 -10.48
C PRO A 139 -5.33 -13.99 -10.45
N GLU A 140 -6.36 -14.74 -10.86
CA GLU A 140 -6.26 -16.20 -10.90
C GLU A 140 -5.02 -16.68 -11.68
N GLY A 141 -4.33 -17.70 -11.16
CA GLY A 141 -3.08 -18.20 -11.72
C GLY A 141 -1.82 -17.52 -11.18
N SER A 142 -1.95 -16.67 -10.16
CA SER A 142 -0.83 -16.07 -9.43
C SER A 142 -0.20 -17.05 -8.44
N THR A 143 0.40 -18.13 -8.95
CA THR A 143 1.00 -19.18 -8.11
C THR A 143 1.99 -18.67 -7.05
N PRO A 144 2.81 -17.63 -7.28
CA PRO A 144 3.71 -17.13 -6.24
C PRO A 144 2.99 -16.58 -4.99
N VAL A 145 1.77 -16.05 -5.14
CA VAL A 145 0.93 -15.59 -4.02
C VAL A 145 0.36 -16.79 -3.26
N GLU A 146 -0.14 -17.79 -3.98
CA GLU A 146 -0.67 -19.04 -3.43
C GLU A 146 0.40 -19.80 -2.64
N ASP A 147 1.57 -20.00 -3.24
CA ASP A 147 2.71 -20.71 -2.65
C ASP A 147 3.22 -20.01 -1.38
N LEU A 148 3.25 -18.67 -1.37
CA LEU A 148 3.69 -17.91 -0.21
C LEU A 148 2.70 -18.07 0.96
N VAL A 149 1.40 -18.05 0.69
CA VAL A 149 0.37 -18.22 1.72
C VAL A 149 0.37 -19.65 2.26
N GLU A 150 0.59 -20.65 1.39
CA GLU A 150 0.76 -22.04 1.81
C GLU A 150 2.03 -22.21 2.66
N HIS A 151 3.13 -21.58 2.24
CA HIS A 151 4.36 -21.55 3.03
C HIS A 151 4.12 -20.97 4.43
N PHE A 152 3.46 -19.81 4.53
CA PHE A 152 3.08 -19.22 5.82
C PHE A 152 2.34 -20.24 6.70
N LYS A 153 1.27 -20.86 6.18
CA LYS A 153 0.47 -21.86 6.91
C LYS A 153 1.32 -23.04 7.39
N SER A 154 2.27 -23.49 6.58
CA SER A 154 3.17 -24.61 6.92
C SER A 154 4.18 -24.29 8.02
N THR A 155 4.49 -23.01 8.25
CA THR A 155 5.49 -22.58 9.25
C THR A 155 4.91 -22.27 10.63
N LEU A 156 3.59 -22.34 10.81
CA LEU A 156 2.96 -22.06 12.08
C LEU A 156 3.22 -23.20 13.08
N TRP A 157 3.64 -22.82 14.29
CA TRP A 157 3.86 -23.76 15.41
C TRP A 157 2.55 -24.14 16.11
N GLU A 158 1.49 -23.37 15.89
CA GLU A 158 0.12 -23.61 16.35
C GLU A 158 -0.89 -23.37 15.22
N ARG A 159 -2.18 -23.58 15.48
CA ARG A 159 -3.22 -23.27 14.49
C ARG A 159 -3.31 -21.76 14.27
N CYS A 160 -3.44 -21.34 13.00
CA CYS A 160 -3.72 -19.94 12.66
C CYS A 160 -5.02 -19.46 13.36
N PRO A 161 -5.00 -18.33 14.09
CA PRO A 161 -6.17 -17.82 14.83
C PRO A 161 -7.25 -17.19 13.93
N PHE A 162 -6.97 -17.04 12.64
CA PHE A 162 -7.89 -16.57 11.61
C PHE A 162 -7.79 -17.46 10.37
N GLU A 163 -8.87 -17.55 9.60
CA GLU A 163 -8.84 -18.21 8.30
C GLU A 163 -8.37 -17.24 7.21
N ILE A 164 -7.60 -17.76 6.24
CA ILE A 164 -7.17 -17.00 5.05
C ILE A 164 -7.98 -17.49 3.86
N GLU A 165 -8.85 -16.62 3.36
CA GLU A 165 -9.64 -16.84 2.14
C GLU A 165 -8.84 -16.33 0.93
N LEU A 166 -8.27 -17.25 0.16
CA LEU A 166 -7.65 -16.94 -1.13
C LEU A 166 -8.72 -16.88 -2.21
N LYS A 167 -8.87 -15.72 -2.85
CA LYS A 167 -9.83 -15.50 -3.93
C LYS A 167 -9.11 -15.08 -5.21
N GLY A 168 -8.93 -16.05 -6.12
CA GLY A 168 -8.52 -15.79 -7.49
C GLY A 168 -9.63 -15.06 -8.25
N MET A 169 -9.30 -13.91 -8.82
CA MET A 169 -10.20 -13.02 -9.57
C MET A 169 -9.99 -13.20 -11.07
N LYS A 170 -11.09 -13.24 -11.85
CA LYS A 170 -11.03 -13.43 -13.31
C LYS A 170 -11.68 -12.26 -14.06
N GLY A 171 -10.91 -11.60 -14.92
CA GLY A 171 -11.46 -10.56 -15.79
C GLY A 171 -12.09 -9.42 -14.99
N GLU A 172 -13.29 -9.01 -15.39
CA GLU A 172 -14.09 -8.02 -14.68
C GLU A 172 -15.02 -8.69 -13.68
N GLU A 173 -14.66 -8.61 -12.39
CA GLU A 173 -15.43 -9.14 -11.28
C GLU A 173 -15.66 -8.07 -10.23
N GLU A 174 -16.73 -8.22 -9.46
CA GLU A 174 -17.09 -7.33 -8.35
C GLU A 174 -17.20 -8.14 -7.06
N LEU A 175 -16.67 -7.61 -5.96
CA LEU A 175 -16.75 -8.22 -4.65
C LEU A 175 -17.01 -7.19 -3.55
N ASP A 176 -18.01 -7.47 -2.71
CA ASP A 176 -18.26 -6.73 -1.48
C ASP A 176 -17.32 -7.22 -0.36
N LEU A 177 -16.54 -6.29 0.20
CA LEU A 177 -15.59 -6.51 1.28
C LEU A 177 -16.15 -6.14 2.66
N GLY A 178 -17.48 -6.13 2.82
CA GLY A 178 -18.16 -5.72 4.06
C GLY A 178 -18.50 -4.23 4.05
N GLY A 179 -18.90 -3.69 2.91
CA GLY A 179 -19.21 -2.28 2.68
C GLY A 179 -18.49 -1.74 1.45
N PRO A 180 -17.15 -1.69 1.44
CA PRO A 180 -16.40 -1.29 0.24
C PRO A 180 -16.55 -2.34 -0.86
N VAL A 181 -16.76 -1.88 -2.08
CA VAL A 181 -16.91 -2.75 -3.26
C VAL A 181 -15.64 -2.68 -4.09
N LEU A 182 -14.98 -3.81 -4.29
CA LEU A 182 -13.86 -3.98 -5.19
C LEU A 182 -14.37 -4.38 -6.57
N ARG A 183 -13.93 -3.69 -7.64
CA ARG A 183 -14.14 -4.11 -9.03
C ARG A 183 -12.80 -4.27 -9.75
N THR A 184 -12.56 -5.43 -10.36
CA THR A 184 -11.35 -5.72 -11.15
C THR A 184 -11.53 -5.38 -12.62
N PHE A 185 -10.41 -5.16 -13.30
CA PHE A 185 -10.34 -4.94 -14.74
C PHE A 185 -9.07 -5.61 -15.28
N PRO A 186 -9.16 -6.53 -16.26
CA PRO A 186 -8.00 -7.25 -16.75
C PRO A 186 -7.06 -6.32 -17.50
N VAL A 187 -5.76 -6.45 -17.28
CA VAL A 187 -4.74 -5.63 -17.94
C VAL A 187 -3.63 -6.47 -18.54
N THR A 188 -2.87 -5.88 -19.45
CA THR A 188 -1.71 -6.55 -20.05
C THR A 188 -0.46 -6.21 -19.28
N HIS A 189 0.24 -7.23 -18.79
CA HIS A 189 1.55 -7.10 -18.17
C HIS A 189 2.43 -8.33 -18.47
N ARG A 190 3.75 -8.16 -18.36
CA ARG A 190 4.73 -9.21 -18.65
C ARG A 190 5.92 -9.14 -17.70
N ASN A 191 6.53 -10.30 -17.46
CA ASN A 191 7.83 -10.36 -16.82
C ASN A 191 8.85 -9.51 -17.60
N SER A 192 9.71 -8.78 -16.91
CA SER A 192 10.81 -8.07 -17.56
C SER A 192 12.03 -7.95 -16.64
N ARG A 193 13.18 -7.73 -17.26
CA ARG A 193 14.44 -7.33 -16.62
C ARG A 193 15.22 -6.45 -17.59
N PRO A 194 16.31 -5.78 -17.17
CA PRO A 194 17.12 -5.00 -18.09
C PRO A 194 17.54 -5.82 -19.33
N GLY A 195 17.11 -5.37 -20.51
CA GLY A 195 17.43 -5.99 -21.79
C GLY A 195 16.62 -7.24 -22.18
N ALA A 196 15.62 -7.66 -21.41
CA ALA A 196 14.80 -8.82 -21.75
C ALA A 196 13.34 -8.71 -21.27
N VAL A 197 12.42 -9.14 -22.15
CA VAL A 197 11.00 -9.29 -21.84
C VAL A 197 10.65 -10.77 -21.82
N GLY A 198 10.03 -11.21 -20.73
CA GLY A 198 9.58 -12.58 -20.50
C GLY A 198 8.13 -12.81 -20.92
N GLY A 199 7.56 -13.91 -20.42
CA GLY A 199 6.17 -14.30 -20.67
C GLY A 199 5.14 -13.34 -20.05
N PRO A 200 3.86 -13.41 -20.49
CA PRO A 200 2.77 -12.70 -19.84
C PRO A 200 2.59 -13.16 -18.40
N VAL A 201 2.07 -12.27 -17.56
CA VAL A 201 1.68 -12.57 -16.18
C VAL A 201 0.20 -12.24 -15.98
N PRO A 202 -0.53 -12.99 -15.14
CA PRO A 202 -1.86 -12.59 -14.70
C PRO A 202 -1.79 -11.22 -14.02
N ALA A 203 -2.56 -10.25 -14.49
CA ALA A 203 -2.55 -8.89 -13.97
C ALA A 203 -3.93 -8.25 -14.07
N MET A 204 -4.26 -7.41 -13.09
CA MET A 204 -5.49 -6.64 -13.06
C MET A 204 -5.25 -5.22 -12.52
N ALA A 205 -5.93 -4.26 -13.13
CA ALA A 205 -6.30 -3.02 -12.48
C ALA A 205 -7.52 -3.28 -11.57
N TYR A 206 -7.75 -2.41 -10.60
CA TYR A 206 -8.95 -2.50 -9.77
C TYR A 206 -9.38 -1.14 -9.23
N SER A 207 -10.64 -1.06 -8.81
CA SER A 207 -11.20 0.11 -8.15
C SER A 207 -11.91 -0.28 -6.87
N ILE A 208 -11.87 0.61 -5.89
CA ILE A 208 -12.56 0.46 -4.62
C ILE A 208 -13.58 1.60 -4.54
N SER A 209 -14.84 1.24 -4.34
CA SER A 209 -15.94 2.19 -4.19
C SER A 209 -16.58 2.07 -2.81
N PHE A 210 -16.92 3.20 -2.21
CA PHE A 210 -17.64 3.25 -0.94
C PHE A 210 -18.52 4.51 -0.88
N ASN A 211 -19.82 4.34 -0.64
CA ASN A 211 -20.80 5.44 -0.56
C ASN A 211 -20.74 6.44 -1.73
N GLY A 212 -20.57 5.91 -2.95
CA GLY A 212 -20.53 6.70 -4.19
C GLY A 212 -19.20 7.40 -4.47
N GLU A 213 -18.20 7.28 -3.59
CA GLU A 213 -16.83 7.70 -3.85
C GLU A 213 -16.02 6.52 -4.37
N ARG A 214 -15.15 6.75 -5.37
CA ARG A 214 -14.39 5.70 -6.06
C ARG A 214 -12.92 6.08 -6.24
N ILE A 215 -12.03 5.15 -5.91
CA ILE A 215 -10.61 5.21 -6.28
C ILE A 215 -10.29 4.08 -7.25
N ALA A 216 -9.40 4.31 -8.21
CA ALA A 216 -8.97 3.32 -9.20
C ALA A 216 -7.44 3.23 -9.23
N TYR A 217 -6.92 2.01 -9.37
CA TYR A 217 -5.49 1.70 -9.42
C TYR A 217 -5.18 0.83 -10.64
N SER A 218 -4.11 1.16 -11.37
CA SER A 218 -3.73 0.47 -12.61
C SER A 218 -3.13 -0.91 -12.39
N GLY A 219 -2.48 -1.15 -11.25
CA GLY A 219 -1.42 -2.17 -11.19
C GLY A 219 -0.29 -1.83 -12.16
N ASP A 220 0.55 -2.82 -12.45
CA ASP A 220 1.54 -2.70 -13.52
C ASP A 220 0.93 -3.15 -14.84
N THR A 221 1.09 -2.34 -15.90
CA THR A 221 0.48 -2.57 -17.19
C THR A 221 1.05 -1.71 -18.32
N CYS A 222 0.75 -2.05 -19.57
CA CYS A 222 0.95 -1.15 -20.71
C CYS A 222 -0.30 -0.29 -21.01
N PRO A 223 -0.14 0.81 -21.76
CA PRO A 223 -1.26 1.68 -22.11
C PRO A 223 -2.34 0.97 -22.94
N SER A 224 -3.61 1.22 -22.61
CA SER A 224 -4.75 0.90 -23.47
C SER A 224 -5.89 1.92 -23.30
N PRO A 225 -6.69 2.19 -24.36
CA PRO A 225 -7.85 3.06 -24.26
C PRO A 225 -8.91 2.58 -23.26
N GLU A 226 -9.08 1.26 -23.14
CA GLU A 226 -10.02 0.65 -22.21
C GLU A 226 -9.60 0.89 -20.75
N LEU A 227 -8.30 0.74 -20.46
CA LEU A 227 -7.74 1.09 -19.16
C LEU A 227 -7.91 2.58 -18.86
N ALA A 228 -7.67 3.47 -19.83
CA ALA A 228 -7.92 4.90 -19.64
C ALA A 228 -9.40 5.14 -19.27
N GLY A 229 -10.32 4.50 -19.98
CA GLY A 229 -11.75 4.52 -19.66
C GLY A 229 -12.08 4.04 -18.24
N PHE A 230 -11.33 3.09 -17.69
CA PHE A 230 -11.51 2.59 -16.33
C PHE A 230 -11.28 3.67 -15.26
N PHE A 231 -10.45 4.69 -15.52
CA PHE A 231 -10.20 5.81 -14.60
C PHE A 231 -11.26 6.92 -14.66
N ARG A 232 -12.14 6.88 -15.65
CA ARG A 232 -13.14 7.93 -15.86
C ARG A 232 -13.99 8.16 -14.61
N ASP A 233 -14.11 9.43 -14.22
CA ASP A 233 -14.91 9.92 -13.10
C ASP A 233 -14.52 9.41 -11.70
N ALA A 234 -13.44 8.61 -11.59
CA ALA A 234 -12.88 8.23 -10.30
C ALA A 234 -12.47 9.49 -9.52
N ASP A 235 -12.75 9.51 -8.21
CA ASP A 235 -12.36 10.60 -7.33
C ASP A 235 -10.84 10.65 -7.12
N LEU A 236 -10.18 9.49 -7.24
CA LEU A 236 -8.73 9.36 -7.35
C LEU A 236 -8.35 8.25 -8.36
N GLY A 237 -7.54 8.60 -9.36
CA GLY A 237 -6.82 7.63 -10.19
C GLY A 237 -5.36 7.48 -9.74
N ILE A 238 -4.91 6.26 -9.51
CA ILE A 238 -3.52 5.93 -9.15
C ILE A 238 -2.93 5.12 -10.31
N VAL A 239 -2.02 5.72 -11.06
CA VAL A 239 -1.55 5.16 -12.34
C VAL A 239 -0.04 4.96 -12.30
N GLU A 240 0.41 3.77 -12.66
CA GLU A 240 1.84 3.48 -12.79
C GLU A 240 2.48 4.37 -13.88
N ALA A 241 3.72 4.80 -13.67
CA ALA A 241 4.49 5.61 -14.61
C ALA A 241 5.96 5.18 -14.57
N THR A 242 6.18 3.88 -14.78
CA THR A 242 7.47 3.24 -14.60
C THR A 242 8.55 3.81 -15.50
N TYR A 243 8.21 4.11 -16.77
CA TYR A 243 9.17 4.60 -17.76
C TYR A 243 9.04 6.10 -18.01
N ASP A 244 10.17 6.79 -18.23
CA ASP A 244 10.14 8.13 -18.82
C ASP A 244 9.65 8.06 -20.27
N ARG A 245 10.18 7.10 -21.01
CA ARG A 245 9.76 6.68 -22.35
C ARG A 245 9.84 5.18 -22.44
N THR A 246 8.85 4.55 -23.08
CA THR A 246 8.83 3.09 -23.23
C THR A 246 10.05 2.59 -23.99
N PRO A 247 10.87 1.69 -23.39
CA PRO A 247 11.99 1.06 -24.08
C PRO A 247 11.51 0.21 -25.27
N ARG A 248 12.32 0.17 -26.33
CA ARG A 248 12.03 -0.68 -27.50
C ARG A 248 11.87 -2.14 -27.08
N GLY A 249 10.76 -2.77 -27.45
CA GLY A 249 10.44 -4.16 -27.11
C GLY A 249 9.74 -4.34 -25.76
N HIS A 250 9.53 -3.26 -24.99
CA HIS A 250 8.87 -3.27 -23.68
C HIS A 250 7.43 -2.71 -23.73
N GLU A 251 6.82 -2.63 -24.91
CA GLU A 251 5.51 -2.00 -25.14
C GLU A 251 4.34 -2.69 -24.43
N LYS A 252 4.55 -3.91 -23.93
CA LYS A 252 3.57 -4.71 -23.17
C LYS A 252 3.95 -4.92 -21.70
N VAL A 253 4.87 -4.11 -21.18
CA VAL A 253 5.38 -4.25 -19.82
C VAL A 253 4.78 -3.15 -18.95
N HIS A 254 5.22 -1.90 -19.12
CA HIS A 254 4.80 -0.78 -18.29
C HIS A 254 4.33 0.43 -19.11
N MET A 255 3.74 1.41 -18.43
CA MET A 255 3.40 2.71 -19.00
C MET A 255 4.59 3.66 -18.96
N ASP A 256 4.60 4.60 -19.90
CA ASP A 256 5.46 5.77 -19.83
C ASP A 256 4.70 6.98 -19.27
N ILE A 257 5.43 8.01 -18.81
CA ILE A 257 4.78 9.15 -18.15
C ILE A 257 3.70 9.80 -19.02
N ALA A 258 3.90 9.89 -20.34
CA ALA A 258 2.94 10.53 -21.24
C ALA A 258 1.61 9.78 -21.27
N SER A 259 1.66 8.46 -21.49
CA SER A 259 0.48 7.60 -21.48
C SER A 259 -0.16 7.49 -20.10
N SER A 260 0.63 7.48 -19.03
CA SER A 260 0.11 7.49 -17.65
C SER A 260 -0.69 8.75 -17.36
N LEU A 261 -0.20 9.92 -17.80
CA LEU A 261 -0.91 11.20 -17.64
C LEU A 261 -2.21 11.24 -18.45
N GLU A 262 -2.20 10.69 -19.68
CA GLU A 262 -3.41 10.60 -20.50
C GLU A 262 -4.50 9.79 -19.80
N ALA A 263 -4.18 8.58 -19.32
CA ALA A 263 -5.12 7.75 -18.57
C ALA A 263 -5.58 8.41 -17.26
N ALA A 264 -4.63 8.95 -16.50
CA ALA A 264 -4.86 9.59 -15.21
C ALA A 264 -5.75 10.83 -15.32
N SER A 265 -5.67 11.57 -16.42
CA SER A 265 -6.44 12.81 -16.64
C SER A 265 -7.96 12.60 -16.73
N LEU A 266 -8.41 11.36 -16.88
CA LEU A 266 -9.82 11.01 -16.89
C LEU A 266 -10.43 10.89 -15.48
N ALA A 267 -9.60 10.83 -14.44
CA ALA A 267 -10.03 10.91 -13.04
C ALA A 267 -10.14 12.37 -12.58
N LYS A 268 -10.95 12.63 -11.54
CA LYS A 268 -11.14 13.97 -10.95
C LYS A 268 -9.86 14.49 -10.29
N LYS A 269 -9.11 13.60 -9.64
CA LYS A 269 -7.76 13.80 -9.14
C LYS A 269 -6.94 12.57 -9.48
N TYR A 270 -5.63 12.74 -9.60
CA TYR A 270 -4.78 11.60 -9.92
C TYR A 270 -3.38 11.71 -9.35
N TRP A 271 -2.79 10.54 -9.20
CA TRP A 271 -1.49 10.28 -8.65
C TRP A 271 -0.73 9.37 -9.61
N LEU A 272 0.52 9.71 -9.90
CA LEU A 272 1.43 8.77 -10.54
C LEU A 272 2.19 7.99 -9.46
N THR A 273 2.56 6.75 -9.78
CA THR A 273 3.26 5.83 -8.88
C THR A 273 4.21 4.90 -9.61
N HIS A 274 4.90 4.02 -8.88
CA HIS A 274 5.70 2.93 -9.41
C HIS A 274 6.82 3.38 -10.35
N PHE A 275 7.64 4.32 -9.91
CA PHE A 275 8.65 4.94 -10.76
C PHE A 275 9.95 4.14 -10.79
N THR A 276 10.67 4.24 -11.91
CA THR A 276 12.13 4.06 -11.90
C THR A 276 12.80 5.35 -11.42
N SER A 277 14.06 5.29 -10.99
CA SER A 277 14.83 6.50 -10.66
C SER A 277 14.90 7.49 -11.84
N ALA A 278 14.90 7.00 -13.08
CA ALA A 278 14.91 7.82 -14.28
C ALA A 278 13.57 8.52 -14.49
N SER A 279 12.44 7.79 -14.44
CA SER A 279 11.12 8.40 -14.62
C SER A 279 10.78 9.36 -13.48
N TYR A 280 11.14 9.02 -12.24
CA TYR A 280 11.00 9.91 -11.09
C TYR A 280 11.77 11.23 -11.28
N LYS A 281 13.03 11.15 -11.72
CA LYS A 281 13.85 12.35 -12.00
C LYS A 281 13.26 13.20 -13.13
N ALA A 282 12.79 12.58 -14.20
CA ALA A 282 12.14 13.27 -15.31
C ALA A 282 10.87 14.01 -14.84
N LEU A 283 10.05 13.33 -14.03
CA LEU A 283 8.85 13.89 -13.42
C LEU A 283 9.13 15.09 -12.51
N LEU A 284 10.15 15.03 -11.65
CA LEU A 284 10.53 16.16 -10.80
C LEU A 284 10.99 17.39 -11.57
N SER A 285 11.43 17.23 -12.83
CA SER A 285 11.85 18.36 -13.67
C SER A 285 10.69 19.08 -14.36
N ARG A 286 9.49 18.48 -14.36
CA ARG A 286 8.29 19.06 -14.95
C ARG A 286 7.73 20.18 -14.08
N ARG A 287 7.28 21.26 -14.72
CA ARG A 287 6.64 22.42 -14.06
C ARG A 287 5.14 22.54 -14.36
N ASP A 288 4.66 21.73 -15.30
CA ASP A 288 3.27 21.65 -15.77
C ASP A 288 2.39 20.76 -14.90
N LEU A 289 2.98 19.96 -14.00
CA LEU A 289 2.25 19.06 -13.12
C LEU A 289 1.74 19.79 -11.88
N ALA A 290 0.50 19.51 -11.51
CA ALA A 290 -0.10 20.02 -10.28
C ALA A 290 0.63 19.48 -9.04
N ASP A 291 0.56 20.25 -7.95
CA ASP A 291 1.12 19.84 -6.66
C ASP A 291 0.52 18.50 -6.20
N GLY A 292 1.40 17.62 -5.73
CA GLY A 292 0.99 16.33 -5.21
C GLY A 292 0.56 15.31 -6.26
N VAL A 293 0.96 15.45 -7.53
CA VAL A 293 0.88 14.41 -8.60
C VAL A 293 2.00 13.37 -8.48
N ILE A 294 3.17 13.77 -7.95
CA ILE A 294 4.34 12.93 -7.68
C ILE A 294 4.57 12.94 -6.15
N PRO A 295 4.99 11.82 -5.51
CA PRO A 295 5.32 11.82 -4.09
C PRO A 295 6.51 12.75 -3.78
N PRO A 296 6.50 13.42 -2.61
CA PRO A 296 7.54 14.37 -2.24
C PRO A 296 8.92 13.71 -2.07
N VAL A 297 9.98 14.44 -2.39
CA VAL A 297 11.36 14.02 -2.10
C VAL A 297 11.65 14.31 -0.63
N PRO A 298 12.28 13.40 0.14
CA PRO A 298 12.87 13.76 1.42
C PRO A 298 13.87 14.89 1.14
N ARG A 299 13.59 16.10 1.63
CA ARG A 299 14.60 17.16 1.58
C ARG A 299 15.76 16.66 2.41
N ALA A 300 16.89 16.39 1.78
CA ALA A 300 18.15 16.41 2.51
C ALA A 300 18.22 17.80 3.13
N GLU A 301 18.10 17.88 4.45
CA GLU A 301 18.54 19.08 5.15
C GLU A 301 19.96 19.33 4.65
N ARG A 302 20.17 20.46 3.97
CA ARG A 302 21.53 20.83 3.60
C ARG A 302 22.30 20.94 4.92
N PRO A 303 23.47 20.30 5.04
CA PRO A 303 24.30 20.44 6.23
C PRO A 303 24.62 21.92 6.49
#